data_AF-A0A9D8AXV3-F1
#
_entry.id   AF-A0A9D8AXV3-F1
#
_cell.length_a   1.000
_cell.length_b   1.000
_cell.length_c   1.000
_cell.angle_alpha   90.00
_cell.angle_beta   90.00
_cell.angle_gamma   90.00
#
_symmetry.space_group_name_H-M   'P 1'
#
loop_
_entity.id
_entity.type
_entity.pdbx_description
1 polymer ?
#
loop_
_entity_poly.entity_id
_entity_poly.type
_entity_poly.pdbx_seq_one_letter_code
_entity_poly.pdbx_strand_id
1 'polypeptide(L)'
;MKIHVEIYLAAHMLERAKGTFAPSELVDRVRKEFGDHRPGVKTHAHAHCVANAPLNTGYINNYLWRITDGVYRCFDPMQDTPHPDRIGGRHQPDWQDVPPEYRWLLEPSSSPPSKTFEPVSTFAWKINRAERCVQVRLLVPLLARSQGRAWFLEQLRCPCTPDEARDAQVLHLCFPLRDIFTDDYCQCRGKSDLEDQFIAYYNRLFGLPEDFGVSEIWRTAPGGEIRHPAAGGRSGWYDDFLRERIRDQKRYTQTRNVRRMLGTEADCLLLTEHHVVLVECKYMGQVSAEQYERQQMMGPVLARRLDKDYHFGMVVETPRDVRYARIDAPYVLWSQIEAWQKENVL
;
A
#
# COMPACT_ATOMS: atom_id res chain seq x y z
N MET A 1 15.63 20.57 39.45
CA MET A 1 15.84 20.76 37.99
C MET A 1 14.88 21.86 37.50
N LYS A 2 15.12 22.45 36.32
CA LYS A 2 14.18 23.45 35.76
C LYS A 2 12.91 22.72 35.30
N ILE A 3 11.74 23.31 35.51
CA ILE A 3 10.45 22.66 35.21
C ILE A 3 10.35 22.24 33.74
N HIS A 4 10.80 23.08 32.80
CA HIS A 4 10.73 22.74 31.38
C HIS A 4 11.60 21.52 31.01
N VAL A 5 12.72 21.30 31.72
CA VAL A 5 13.58 20.12 31.53
C VAL A 5 12.86 18.87 32.02
N GLU A 6 12.25 18.92 33.21
CA GLU A 6 11.43 17.82 33.75
C GLU A 6 10.29 17.44 32.78
N ILE A 7 9.64 18.44 32.19
CA ILE A 7 8.60 18.25 31.18
C ILE A 7 9.14 17.56 29.93
N TYR A 8 10.27 18.01 29.39
CA TYR A 8 10.90 17.39 28.22
C TYR A 8 11.21 15.91 28.48
N LEU A 9 11.87 15.62 29.62
CA LEU A 9 12.28 14.25 29.97
C LEU A 9 11.08 13.34 30.20
N ALA A 10 10.08 13.79 30.96
CA ALA A 10 8.87 13.01 31.21
C ALA A 10 8.06 12.74 29.92
N ALA A 11 8.01 13.72 29.01
CA ALA A 11 7.35 13.56 27.71
C ALA A 11 8.05 12.49 26.86
N HIS A 12 9.39 12.54 26.73
CA HIS A 12 10.14 11.55 25.97
C HIS A 12 10.04 10.15 26.57
N MET A 13 9.98 10.01 27.89
CA MET A 13 9.71 8.73 28.55
C MET A 13 8.32 8.17 28.20
N LEU A 14 7.29 9.02 28.18
CA LEU A 14 5.94 8.62 27.85
C LEU A 14 5.79 8.26 26.36
N GLU A 15 6.40 9.06 25.48
CA GLU A 15 6.41 8.79 24.03
C GLU A 15 7.09 7.45 23.73
N ARG A 16 8.25 7.15 24.32
CA ARG A 16 8.92 5.86 24.13
C ARG A 16 8.10 4.68 24.67
N ALA A 17 7.30 4.89 25.72
CA ALA A 17 6.49 3.84 26.32
C ALA A 17 5.20 3.54 25.55
N LYS A 18 4.57 4.55 24.92
CA LYS A 18 3.22 4.40 24.33
C LYS A 18 2.88 5.34 23.15
N GLY A 19 3.82 6.15 22.70
CA GLY A 19 3.65 7.11 21.60
C GLY A 19 2.96 8.40 22.02
N THR A 20 1.68 8.34 22.43
CA THR A 20 0.90 9.53 22.81
C THR A 20 0.49 9.52 24.29
N PHE A 21 0.21 10.71 24.83
CA PHE A 21 -0.11 10.89 26.25
C PHE A 21 -1.01 12.09 26.50
N ALA A 22 -1.74 12.04 27.62
CA ALA A 22 -2.49 13.18 28.13
C ALA A 22 -1.60 14.11 28.98
N PRO A 23 -1.94 15.41 29.08
CA PRO A 23 -1.22 16.34 29.96
C PRO A 23 -1.21 15.94 31.43
N SER A 24 -2.29 15.31 31.92
CA SER A 24 -2.36 14.79 33.29
C SER A 24 -1.33 13.68 33.53
N GLU A 25 -1.17 12.75 32.58
CA GLU A 25 -0.17 11.69 32.67
C GLU A 25 1.24 12.24 32.65
N LEU A 26 1.49 13.30 31.89
CA LEU A 26 2.77 14.01 31.89
C LEU A 26 3.07 14.63 33.25
N VAL A 27 2.10 15.31 33.87
CA VAL A 27 2.22 15.87 35.22
C VAL A 27 2.47 14.77 36.25
N ASP A 28 1.75 13.66 36.16
CA ASP A 28 1.91 12.53 37.09
C ASP A 28 3.25 11.81 36.88
N ARG A 29 3.74 11.73 35.64
CA ARG A 29 5.09 11.22 35.35
C ARG A 29 6.17 12.11 35.95
N VAL A 30 6.05 13.44 35.84
CA VAL A 30 6.98 14.39 36.49
C VAL A 30 6.99 14.21 38.01
N ARG A 31 5.82 14.08 38.64
CA ARG A 31 5.72 13.84 40.09
C ARG A 31 6.37 12.53 40.49
N LYS A 32 6.10 11.46 39.73
CA LYS A 32 6.62 10.12 40.03
C LYS A 32 8.14 10.04 39.86
N GLU A 33 8.67 10.62 38.78
CA GLU A 33 10.09 10.49 38.42
C GLU A 33 10.98 11.48 39.17
N PHE A 34 10.50 12.72 39.37
CA PHE A 34 11.32 13.81 39.90
C PHE A 34 10.85 14.34 41.26
N GLY A 35 9.72 13.85 41.78
CA GLY A 35 9.15 14.32 43.05
C GLY A 35 8.66 15.77 42.99
N ASP A 36 8.45 16.35 41.80
CA ASP A 36 8.09 17.76 41.67
C ASP A 36 6.58 18.01 41.72
N HIS A 37 6.15 18.78 42.73
CA HIS A 37 4.78 19.20 42.96
C HIS A 37 4.56 20.71 42.72
N ARG A 38 5.57 21.44 42.23
CA ARG A 38 5.45 22.89 41.98
C ARG A 38 4.26 23.19 41.05
N PRO A 39 3.47 24.25 41.30
CA PRO A 39 2.29 24.57 40.50
C PRO A 39 2.63 24.83 39.02
N GLY A 40 3.86 25.31 38.74
CA GLY A 40 4.34 25.57 37.39
C GLY A 40 4.42 24.34 36.48
N VAL A 41 4.49 23.11 37.01
CA VAL A 41 4.52 21.87 36.22
C VAL A 41 3.27 21.76 35.34
N LYS A 42 2.10 22.02 35.93
CA LYS A 42 0.82 22.00 35.21
C LYS A 42 0.82 23.04 34.08
N THR A 43 1.27 24.26 34.36
CA THR A 43 1.28 25.33 33.37
C THR A 43 2.22 25.03 32.19
N HIS A 44 3.36 24.37 32.45
CA HIS A 44 4.25 23.95 31.37
C HIS A 44 3.66 22.82 30.52
N ALA A 45 3.06 21.81 31.16
CA ALA A 45 2.42 20.69 30.47
C ALA A 45 1.24 21.14 29.58
N HIS A 46 0.45 22.12 30.04
CA HIS A 46 -0.74 22.57 29.32
C HIS A 46 -0.50 23.72 28.34
N ALA A 47 0.54 24.53 28.55
CA ALA A 47 0.73 25.75 27.78
C ALA A 47 2.19 26.08 27.45
N HIS A 48 3.09 26.23 28.43
CA HIS A 48 4.41 26.84 28.12
C HIS A 48 5.25 25.99 27.17
N CYS A 49 5.13 24.66 27.22
CA CYS A 49 5.90 23.76 26.38
C CYS A 49 5.16 23.32 25.09
N VAL A 50 3.93 23.81 24.86
CA VAL A 50 3.06 23.35 23.76
C VAL A 50 3.28 24.21 22.52
N ALA A 51 3.95 23.64 21.52
CA ALA A 51 4.48 24.36 20.36
C ALA A 51 3.40 24.95 19.44
N ASN A 52 2.22 24.32 19.34
CA ASN A 52 1.10 24.80 18.54
C ASN A 52 0.05 25.61 19.32
N ALA A 53 0.31 25.94 20.59
CA ALA A 53 -0.54 26.84 21.35
C ALA A 53 -0.02 28.30 21.22
N PRO A 54 -0.90 29.32 21.32
CA PRO A 54 -0.46 30.71 21.42
C PRO A 54 0.56 30.92 22.55
N LEU A 55 1.42 31.93 22.39
CA LEU A 55 2.40 32.25 23.42
C LEU A 55 1.70 32.94 24.60
N ASN A 56 1.96 32.47 25.82
CA ASN A 56 1.39 33.04 27.04
C ASN A 56 2.44 33.48 28.07
N THR A 57 3.73 33.35 27.75
CA THR A 57 4.87 33.82 28.57
C THR A 57 6.05 34.24 27.70
N GLY A 58 7.03 34.94 28.27
CA GLY A 58 8.26 35.33 27.54
C GLY A 58 9.25 34.20 27.26
N TYR A 59 9.06 32.99 27.81
CA TYR A 59 9.96 31.86 27.58
C TYR A 59 9.34 30.88 26.58
N ILE A 60 10.04 30.65 25.46
CA ILE A 60 9.54 29.83 24.35
C ILE A 60 10.26 28.48 24.33
N ASN A 61 9.58 27.44 24.83
CA ASN A 61 10.01 26.05 24.71
C ASN A 61 8.97 25.27 23.91
N ASN A 62 9.41 24.56 22.88
CA ASN A 62 8.57 23.82 21.93
C ASN A 62 8.86 22.32 22.09
N TYR A 63 8.38 21.73 23.20
CA TYR A 63 8.66 20.31 23.51
C TYR A 63 7.49 19.39 23.22
N LEU A 64 6.27 19.94 23.22
CA LEU A 64 5.03 19.18 23.11
C LEU A 64 4.24 19.63 21.89
N TRP A 65 3.59 18.68 21.23
CA TRP A 65 2.63 18.93 20.16
C TRP A 65 1.26 18.43 20.56
N ARG A 66 0.26 19.32 20.54
CA ARG A 66 -1.13 18.94 20.80
C ARG A 66 -1.76 18.41 19.52
N ILE A 67 -2.10 17.13 19.49
CA ILE A 67 -2.75 16.49 18.33
C ILE A 67 -4.24 16.86 18.32
N THR A 68 -4.91 16.63 19.44
CA THR A 68 -6.31 16.99 19.71
C THR A 68 -6.47 17.37 21.19
N ASP A 69 -7.66 17.77 21.59
CA ASP A 69 -7.94 18.11 23.00
C ASP A 69 -7.63 16.92 23.93
N GLY A 70 -6.65 17.12 24.80
CA GLY A 70 -6.20 16.11 25.77
C GLY A 70 -5.23 15.06 25.24
N VAL A 71 -4.82 15.09 23.96
CA VAL A 71 -3.87 14.10 23.38
C VAL A 71 -2.63 14.78 22.80
N TYR A 72 -1.48 14.44 23.35
CA TYR A 72 -0.18 15.07 23.10
C TYR A 72 0.84 14.03 22.62
N ARG A 73 1.86 14.49 21.90
CA ARG A 73 3.12 13.80 21.62
C ARG A 73 4.30 14.77 21.77
N CYS A 74 5.54 14.30 21.64
CA CYS A 74 6.67 15.24 21.56
C CYS A 74 6.61 16.02 20.25
N PHE A 75 7.13 17.24 20.28
CA PHE A 75 7.28 18.09 19.09
C PHE A 75 8.38 17.56 18.17
N ASP A 76 8.06 17.41 16.87
CA ASP A 76 9.02 17.01 15.84
C ASP A 76 9.37 18.22 14.97
N PRO A 77 10.58 18.81 15.10
CA PRO A 77 10.97 20.00 14.34
C PRO A 77 11.07 19.77 12.83
N MET A 78 11.06 18.52 12.34
CA MET A 78 11.09 18.19 10.92
C MET A 78 9.70 18.14 10.29
N GLN A 79 8.66 17.88 11.08
CA GLN A 79 7.29 17.70 10.59
C GLN A 79 6.34 18.81 11.08
N ASP A 80 6.60 19.37 12.25
CA ASP A 80 5.71 20.29 12.93
C ASP A 80 6.09 21.75 12.69
N THR A 81 5.07 22.57 12.38
CA THR A 81 5.22 24.03 12.32
C THR A 81 4.67 24.64 13.62
N PRO A 82 5.50 25.22 14.50
CA PRO A 82 5.02 25.84 15.73
C PRO A 82 4.10 27.02 15.43
N HIS A 83 3.31 27.43 16.42
CA HIS A 83 2.51 28.65 16.35
C HIS A 83 3.42 29.85 15.99
N PRO A 84 2.96 30.84 15.20
CA PRO A 84 3.79 31.97 14.80
C PRO A 84 4.53 32.67 15.95
N ASP A 85 3.84 32.87 17.09
CA ASP A 85 4.42 33.47 18.30
C ASP A 85 5.51 32.62 19.00
N ARG A 86 5.75 31.39 18.52
CA ARG A 86 6.69 30.42 19.11
C ARG A 86 7.84 30.05 18.19
N ILE A 87 7.94 30.70 17.03
CA ILE A 87 9.07 30.52 16.11
C ILE A 87 10.37 30.90 16.84
N GLY A 88 11.41 30.09 16.65
CA GLY A 88 12.71 30.26 17.31
C GLY A 88 12.78 29.71 18.75
N GLY A 89 11.68 29.17 19.28
CA GLY A 89 11.67 28.46 20.56
C GLY A 89 12.53 27.20 20.54
N ARG A 90 13.12 26.86 21.69
CA ARG A 90 13.97 25.66 21.82
C ARG A 90 13.12 24.40 21.76
N HIS A 91 13.54 23.41 20.99
CA HIS A 91 12.88 22.10 20.92
C HIS A 91 13.55 21.02 21.79
N GLN A 92 14.67 21.35 22.44
CA GLN A 92 15.34 20.51 23.45
C GLN A 92 15.91 21.38 24.59
N PRO A 93 16.09 20.85 25.81
CA PRO A 93 16.79 21.55 26.88
C PRO A 93 18.31 21.59 26.61
N ASP A 94 19.01 22.51 27.28
CA ASP A 94 20.47 22.55 27.21
C ASP A 94 21.06 21.31 27.88
N TRP A 95 22.06 20.69 27.25
CA TRP A 95 22.71 19.46 27.74
C TRP A 95 23.18 19.54 29.20
N GLN A 96 23.62 20.72 29.63
CA GLN A 96 24.12 20.96 30.99
C GLN A 96 23.00 21.04 32.04
N ASP A 97 21.77 21.36 31.62
CA ASP A 97 20.61 21.41 32.51
C ASP A 97 20.03 20.02 32.81
N VAL A 98 20.47 18.98 32.07
CA VAL A 98 19.95 17.61 32.15
C VAL A 98 20.90 16.73 32.99
N PRO A 99 20.39 16.08 34.07
CA PRO A 99 21.19 15.17 34.88
C PRO A 99 21.75 14.00 34.06
N PRO A 100 23.00 13.54 34.32
CA PRO A 100 23.66 12.52 33.52
C PRO A 100 22.83 11.26 33.25
N GLU A 101 22.09 10.78 34.25
CA GLU A 101 21.23 9.60 34.19
C GLU A 101 20.04 9.72 33.22
N TYR A 102 19.73 10.94 32.77
CA TYR A 102 18.65 11.21 31.81
C TYR A 102 19.14 11.70 30.44
N ARG A 103 20.46 11.89 30.24
CA ARG A 103 21.00 12.44 28.98
C ARG A 103 20.75 11.56 27.76
N TRP A 104 20.58 10.26 27.94
CA TRP A 104 20.15 9.32 26.90
C TRP A 104 18.76 9.62 26.29
N LEU A 105 17.97 10.50 26.93
CA LEU A 105 16.71 11.01 26.39
C LEU A 105 16.88 12.21 25.45
N LEU A 106 18.05 12.88 25.47
CA LEU A 106 18.41 13.95 24.54
C LEU A 106 19.01 13.42 23.24
N GLU A 107 19.60 12.23 23.32
CA GLU A 107 19.98 11.51 22.12
C GLU A 107 18.70 11.24 21.33
N PRO A 108 18.68 11.51 20.01
CA PRO A 108 17.57 11.16 19.15
C PRO A 108 17.22 9.73 19.52
N SER A 109 15.95 9.46 19.89
CA SER A 109 15.55 8.07 19.91
C SER A 109 15.92 7.58 18.53
N SER A 110 16.86 6.64 18.45
CA SER A 110 16.84 5.73 17.33
C SER A 110 15.49 5.07 17.48
N SER A 111 14.46 5.73 16.93
CA SER A 111 13.16 5.14 16.73
C SER A 111 13.53 3.80 16.13
N PRO A 112 13.15 2.67 16.76
CA PRO A 112 13.48 1.37 16.20
C PRO A 112 13.16 1.48 14.72
N PRO A 113 14.14 1.19 13.83
CA PRO A 113 14.12 1.63 12.44
C PRO A 113 12.70 1.45 11.94
N SER A 114 12.05 2.57 11.56
CA SER A 114 10.62 2.56 11.29
C SER A 114 10.36 1.35 10.42
N LYS A 115 9.48 0.47 10.90
CA LYS A 115 9.28 -0.82 10.25
C LYS A 115 9.12 -0.52 8.76
N THR A 116 9.97 -1.11 7.94
CA THR A 116 9.88 -0.85 6.50
C THR A 116 8.62 -1.55 6.00
N PHE A 117 7.86 -0.88 5.14
CA PHE A 117 6.77 -1.55 4.45
C PHE A 117 7.34 -2.68 3.61
N GLU A 118 6.95 -3.90 3.93
CA GLU A 118 7.33 -5.11 3.21
C GLU A 118 6.10 -5.59 2.45
N PRO A 119 6.14 -5.60 1.11
CA PRO A 119 5.05 -6.13 0.32
C PRO A 119 4.84 -7.62 0.59
N VAL A 120 3.59 -8.07 0.61
CA VAL A 120 3.24 -9.49 0.81
C VAL A 120 3.91 -10.37 -0.23
N SER A 121 4.45 -11.51 0.21
CA SER A 121 5.03 -12.56 -0.64
C SER A 121 4.12 -13.78 -0.76
N THR A 122 3.20 -13.95 0.19
CA THR A 122 2.21 -15.04 0.21
C THR A 122 0.81 -14.46 0.32
N PHE A 123 -0.08 -14.87 -0.57
CA PHE A 123 -1.46 -14.41 -0.63
C PHE A 123 -2.37 -15.53 -1.11
N ALA A 124 -3.63 -15.49 -0.68
CA ALA A 124 -4.64 -16.49 -1.02
C ALA A 124 -5.72 -15.85 -1.89
N TRP A 125 -5.81 -16.26 -3.15
CA TRP A 125 -6.81 -15.73 -4.04
C TRP A 125 -8.13 -16.48 -3.88
N LYS A 126 -9.23 -15.75 -4.01
CA LYS A 126 -10.57 -16.31 -4.02
C LYS A 126 -11.10 -16.31 -5.46
N ILE A 127 -11.55 -17.47 -5.93
CA ILE A 127 -12.28 -17.57 -7.20
C ILE A 127 -13.55 -16.75 -7.05
N ASN A 128 -13.73 -15.72 -7.90
CA ASN A 128 -14.77 -14.71 -7.69
C ASN A 128 -16.10 -15.00 -8.40
N ARG A 129 -16.29 -16.14 -9.07
CA ARG A 129 -17.54 -16.45 -9.81
C ARG A 129 -17.98 -17.91 -9.79
N ALA A 130 -19.28 -18.08 -10.00
CA ALA A 130 -20.00 -19.35 -10.01
C ALA A 130 -19.71 -20.23 -11.24
N GLU A 131 -19.84 -21.54 -11.02
CA GLU A 131 -19.37 -22.73 -11.74
C GLU A 131 -19.85 -22.98 -13.19
N ARG A 132 -20.29 -21.96 -13.95
CA ARG A 132 -21.00 -22.19 -15.25
C ARG A 132 -20.27 -21.77 -16.53
N CYS A 133 -19.03 -21.28 -16.47
CA CYS A 133 -18.30 -20.94 -17.70
C CYS A 133 -17.51 -22.13 -18.26
N VAL A 134 -17.31 -22.15 -19.59
CA VAL A 134 -16.51 -23.18 -20.28
C VAL A 134 -15.09 -23.28 -19.70
N GLN A 135 -14.53 -22.18 -19.20
CA GLN A 135 -13.25 -22.18 -18.49
C GLN A 135 -13.28 -23.10 -17.25
N VAL A 136 -14.34 -23.04 -16.44
CA VAL A 136 -14.46 -23.92 -15.26
C VAL A 136 -14.57 -25.38 -15.67
N ARG A 137 -15.26 -25.68 -16.77
CA ARG A 137 -15.42 -27.06 -17.24
C ARG A 137 -14.15 -27.64 -17.87
N LEU A 138 -13.43 -26.85 -18.66
CA LEU A 138 -12.32 -27.33 -19.49
C LEU A 138 -10.96 -26.88 -18.97
N LEU A 139 -10.77 -25.59 -18.66
CA LEU A 139 -9.46 -25.09 -18.28
C LEU A 139 -9.07 -25.48 -16.85
N VAL A 140 -10.01 -25.43 -15.89
CA VAL A 140 -9.72 -25.78 -14.49
C VAL A 140 -9.23 -27.23 -14.34
N PRO A 141 -9.88 -28.28 -14.91
CA PRO A 141 -9.38 -29.64 -14.75
C PRO A 141 -8.05 -29.90 -15.46
N LEU A 142 -7.80 -29.21 -16.58
CA LEU A 142 -6.49 -29.22 -17.24
C LEU A 142 -5.41 -28.69 -16.29
N LEU A 143 -5.60 -27.47 -15.76
CA LEU A 143 -4.58 -26.78 -14.97
C LEU A 143 -4.47 -27.28 -13.52
N ALA A 144 -5.43 -28.06 -13.04
CA ALA A 144 -5.31 -28.78 -11.77
C ALA A 144 -4.18 -29.83 -11.82
N ARG A 145 -3.84 -30.35 -13.00
CA ARG A 145 -2.82 -31.37 -13.21
C ARG A 145 -1.48 -30.72 -13.55
N SER A 146 -0.39 -31.16 -12.92
CA SER A 146 0.96 -30.63 -13.19
C SER A 146 1.35 -30.74 -14.68
N GLN A 147 1.13 -31.91 -15.28
CA GLN A 147 1.38 -32.14 -16.72
C GLN A 147 0.52 -31.24 -17.61
N GLY A 148 -0.72 -30.95 -17.19
CA GLY A 148 -1.62 -30.05 -17.90
C GLY A 148 -1.13 -28.60 -17.87
N ARG A 149 -0.57 -28.14 -16.75
CA ARG A 149 0.08 -26.82 -16.66
C ARG A 149 1.30 -26.72 -17.56
N ALA A 150 2.17 -27.74 -17.57
CA ALA A 150 3.34 -27.78 -18.45
C ALA A 150 2.95 -27.74 -19.93
N TRP A 151 2.03 -28.61 -20.34
CA TRP A 151 1.52 -28.61 -21.71
C TRP A 151 0.92 -27.24 -22.07
N PHE A 152 0.10 -26.66 -21.19
CA PHE A 152 -0.58 -25.41 -21.48
C PHE A 152 0.38 -24.23 -21.63
N LEU A 153 1.39 -24.12 -20.75
CA LEU A 153 2.41 -23.07 -20.83
C LEU A 153 3.34 -23.24 -22.04
N GLU A 154 3.63 -24.48 -22.44
CA GLU A 154 4.34 -24.77 -23.69
C GLU A 154 3.53 -24.29 -24.91
N GLN A 155 2.23 -24.57 -24.98
CA GLN A 155 1.38 -24.11 -26.08
C GLN A 155 1.30 -22.57 -26.14
N LEU A 156 1.32 -21.92 -24.98
CA LEU A 156 1.39 -20.47 -24.88
C LEU A 156 2.80 -19.92 -25.12
N ARG A 157 3.80 -20.76 -25.43
CA ARG A 157 5.20 -20.36 -25.65
C ARG A 157 5.76 -19.53 -24.49
N CYS A 158 5.36 -19.85 -23.27
CA CYS A 158 5.91 -19.22 -22.08
C CYS A 158 7.36 -19.71 -21.89
N PRO A 159 8.35 -18.82 -21.67
CA PRO A 159 9.75 -19.21 -21.60
C PRO A 159 10.17 -19.82 -20.24
N CYS A 160 9.23 -20.45 -19.52
CA CYS A 160 9.50 -21.18 -18.29
C CYS A 160 9.98 -22.61 -18.57
N THR A 161 10.70 -23.21 -17.62
CA THR A 161 11.07 -24.63 -17.72
C THR A 161 9.84 -25.55 -17.52
N PRO A 162 9.88 -26.80 -18.00
CA PRO A 162 8.80 -27.75 -17.75
C PRO A 162 8.54 -28.04 -16.27
N ASP A 163 9.57 -27.99 -15.42
CA ASP A 163 9.44 -28.16 -13.96
C ASP A 163 8.71 -26.94 -13.35
N GLU A 164 9.16 -25.73 -13.67
CA GLU A 164 8.46 -24.49 -13.25
C GLU A 164 7.00 -24.48 -13.68
N ALA A 165 6.72 -24.93 -14.90
CA ALA A 165 5.37 -24.99 -15.43
C ALA A 165 4.52 -26.02 -14.68
N ARG A 166 5.09 -27.18 -14.32
CA ARG A 166 4.41 -28.19 -13.50
C ARG A 166 4.06 -27.68 -12.11
N ASP A 167 4.90 -26.84 -11.53
CA ASP A 167 4.73 -26.30 -10.17
C ASP A 167 3.99 -24.96 -10.10
N ALA A 168 3.58 -24.43 -11.26
CA ALA A 168 2.89 -23.15 -11.33
C ALA A 168 1.62 -23.11 -10.47
N GLN A 169 1.45 -22.03 -9.70
CA GLN A 169 0.22 -21.75 -8.97
C GLN A 169 -0.83 -21.24 -9.95
N VAL A 170 -2.06 -21.74 -9.86
CA VAL A 170 -3.13 -21.44 -10.83
C VAL A 170 -4.32 -20.80 -10.13
N LEU A 171 -4.79 -19.71 -10.72
CA LEU A 171 -5.81 -18.85 -10.16
C LEU A 171 -6.79 -18.50 -11.26
N HIS A 172 -8.09 -18.62 -10.97
CA HIS A 172 -9.14 -18.41 -11.96
C HIS A 172 -10.02 -17.23 -11.56
N LEU A 173 -10.39 -16.41 -12.55
CA LEU A 173 -11.36 -15.32 -12.40
C LEU A 173 -10.98 -14.38 -11.25
N CYS A 174 -9.72 -13.93 -11.23
CA CYS A 174 -9.13 -13.12 -10.14
C CYS A 174 -8.87 -11.68 -10.60
N PHE A 175 -8.72 -10.75 -9.65
CA PHE A 175 -8.29 -9.38 -9.95
C PHE A 175 -6.88 -9.19 -9.40
N PRO A 176 -5.85 -9.71 -10.08
CA PRO A 176 -4.62 -10.06 -9.40
C PRO A 176 -3.91 -8.84 -8.80
N LEU A 177 -3.81 -7.75 -9.56
CA LEU A 177 -3.20 -6.53 -9.05
C LEU A 177 -4.02 -5.87 -7.93
N ARG A 178 -5.35 -6.03 -7.93
CA ARG A 178 -6.23 -5.48 -6.89
C ARG A 178 -6.11 -6.26 -5.59
N ASP A 179 -6.17 -7.58 -5.67
CA ASP A 179 -6.25 -8.37 -4.45
C ASP A 179 -4.87 -8.33 -3.74
N ILE A 180 -3.75 -8.34 -4.47
CA ILE A 180 -2.41 -8.10 -3.86
C ILE A 180 -2.25 -6.70 -3.27
N PHE A 181 -2.76 -5.67 -3.97
CA PHE A 181 -2.79 -4.30 -3.44
C PHE A 181 -3.60 -4.21 -2.15
N THR A 182 -4.72 -4.92 -2.08
CA THR A 182 -5.59 -4.97 -0.91
C THR A 182 -4.88 -5.66 0.26
N ASP A 183 -4.24 -6.80 0.00
CA ASP A 183 -3.49 -7.55 1.02
C ASP A 183 -2.33 -6.71 1.58
N ASP A 184 -1.57 -6.04 0.70
CA ASP A 184 -0.50 -5.10 1.09
C ASP A 184 -1.05 -3.98 1.96
N TYR A 185 -2.17 -3.35 1.56
CA TYR A 185 -2.79 -2.29 2.35
C TYR A 185 -3.23 -2.78 3.73
N CYS A 186 -3.82 -3.97 3.81
CA CYS A 186 -4.26 -4.55 5.08
C CYS A 186 -3.12 -4.72 6.09
N GLN A 187 -1.87 -4.90 5.65
CA GLN A 187 -0.72 -5.02 6.56
C GLN A 187 -0.27 -3.70 7.18
N CYS A 188 -0.45 -2.59 6.44
CA CYS A 188 -0.04 -1.26 6.89
C CYS A 188 -1.18 -0.43 7.46
N ARG A 189 -2.45 -0.81 7.23
CA ARG A 189 -3.63 -0.01 7.62
C ARG A 189 -3.58 0.46 9.07
N GLY A 190 -3.81 1.76 9.26
CA GLY A 190 -3.84 2.42 10.56
C GLY A 190 -2.46 2.78 11.13
N LYS A 191 -1.38 2.53 10.40
CA LYS A 191 -0.01 2.91 10.76
C LYS A 191 0.50 3.93 9.73
N SER A 192 0.40 5.22 10.06
CA SER A 192 0.64 6.32 9.10
C SER A 192 1.96 6.16 8.33
N ASP A 193 3.06 5.91 9.03
CA ASP A 193 4.39 5.77 8.41
C ASP A 193 4.46 4.60 7.42
N LEU A 194 3.78 3.49 7.69
CA LEU A 194 3.73 2.35 6.77
C LEU A 194 2.77 2.60 5.61
N GLU A 195 1.68 3.31 5.85
CA GLU A 195 0.75 3.73 4.81
C GLU A 195 1.40 4.71 3.83
N ASP A 196 2.24 5.63 4.30
CA ASP A 196 2.99 6.55 3.45
C ASP A 196 4.04 5.81 2.61
N GLN A 197 4.74 4.84 3.20
CA GLN A 197 5.66 3.95 2.47
C GLN A 197 4.92 3.08 1.45
N PHE A 198 3.74 2.55 1.80
CA PHE A 198 2.86 1.81 0.89
C PHE A 198 2.43 2.67 -0.31
N ILE A 199 2.00 3.91 -0.06
CA ILE A 199 1.63 4.86 -1.11
C ILE A 199 2.82 5.14 -2.02
N ALA A 200 3.99 5.46 -1.47
CA ALA A 200 5.20 5.72 -2.23
C ALA A 200 5.61 4.52 -3.10
N TYR A 201 5.57 3.31 -2.52
CA TYR A 201 5.86 2.06 -3.21
C TYR A 201 4.93 1.84 -4.41
N TYR A 202 3.62 1.94 -4.21
CA TYR A 202 2.66 1.74 -5.29
C TYR A 202 2.63 2.87 -6.32
N ASN A 203 2.84 4.13 -5.91
CA ASN A 203 3.02 5.24 -6.83
C ASN A 203 4.19 4.95 -7.78
N ARG A 204 5.33 4.48 -7.27
CA ARG A 204 6.49 4.08 -8.09
C ARG A 204 6.13 2.96 -9.07
N LEU A 205 5.45 1.90 -8.61
CA LEU A 205 5.00 0.80 -9.48
C LEU A 205 4.07 1.26 -10.60
N PHE A 206 3.22 2.24 -10.32
CA PHE A 206 2.26 2.84 -11.25
C PHE A 206 2.84 3.94 -12.14
N GLY A 207 4.11 4.32 -11.96
CA GLY A 207 4.74 5.40 -12.70
C GLY A 207 4.23 6.81 -12.33
N LEU A 208 3.80 6.97 -11.08
CA LEU A 208 3.43 8.24 -10.45
C LEU A 208 4.57 8.73 -9.54
N PRO A 209 4.68 10.06 -9.27
CA PRO A 209 5.58 10.56 -8.22
C PRO A 209 5.30 9.89 -6.88
N GLU A 210 6.34 9.66 -6.07
CA GLU A 210 6.18 8.93 -4.79
C GLU A 210 5.24 9.64 -3.81
N ASP A 211 5.31 10.96 -3.79
CA ASP A 211 4.48 11.87 -3.00
C ASP A 211 3.12 12.19 -3.66
N PHE A 212 2.79 11.54 -4.78
CA PHE A 212 1.60 11.88 -5.55
C PHE A 212 0.32 11.72 -4.74
N GLY A 213 -0.31 12.87 -4.46
CA GLY A 213 -1.68 12.96 -3.95
C GLY A 213 -1.90 12.26 -2.61
N VAL A 214 -0.90 12.19 -1.73
CA VAL A 214 -1.01 11.51 -0.43
C VAL A 214 -2.23 12.02 0.34
N SER A 215 -2.37 13.35 0.45
CA SER A 215 -3.47 13.97 1.19
C SER A 215 -4.71 14.21 0.31
N GLU A 216 -4.51 14.52 -0.96
CA GLU A 216 -5.56 14.99 -1.86
C GLU A 216 -6.30 13.84 -2.56
N ILE A 217 -5.67 12.69 -2.71
CA ILE A 217 -6.17 11.55 -3.49
C ILE A 217 -6.27 10.33 -2.60
N TRP A 218 -5.14 9.88 -2.02
CA TRP A 218 -5.06 8.66 -1.22
C TRP A 218 -5.84 8.80 0.09
N ARG A 219 -5.55 9.78 0.96
CA ARG A 219 -6.16 9.91 2.30
C ARG A 219 -7.46 10.72 2.35
N THR A 220 -8.33 10.51 1.37
CA THR A 220 -9.61 11.24 1.27
C THR A 220 -10.84 10.38 1.55
N ALA A 221 -10.67 9.16 2.04
CA ALA A 221 -11.78 8.41 2.60
C ALA A 221 -12.14 8.97 3.99
N PRO A 222 -13.40 8.80 4.46
CA PRO A 222 -13.78 9.18 5.81
C PRO A 222 -12.83 8.59 6.86
N GLY A 223 -12.44 9.38 7.86
CA GLY A 223 -11.49 8.95 8.90
C GLY A 223 -10.02 9.03 8.49
N GLY A 224 -9.68 9.61 7.33
CA GLY A 224 -8.30 9.73 6.86
C GLY A 224 -7.72 8.43 6.31
N GLU A 225 -8.57 7.43 6.08
CA GLU A 225 -8.17 6.15 5.49
C GLU A 225 -7.74 6.29 4.03
N ILE A 226 -6.98 5.30 3.56
CA ILE A 226 -6.61 5.20 2.15
C ILE A 226 -7.84 4.85 1.31
N ARG A 227 -8.12 5.69 0.32
CA ARG A 227 -9.11 5.49 -0.74
C ARG A 227 -8.55 4.48 -1.75
N HIS A 228 -9.07 3.26 -1.70
CA HIS A 228 -8.65 2.17 -2.58
C HIS A 228 -9.00 2.49 -4.05
N PRO A 229 -8.04 2.54 -5.01
CA PRO A 229 -8.29 3.05 -6.36
C PRO A 229 -9.41 2.35 -7.13
N ALA A 230 -9.50 1.01 -6.98
CA ALA A 230 -10.49 0.18 -7.65
C ALA A 230 -11.82 0.02 -6.90
N ALA A 231 -11.97 0.61 -5.71
CA ALA A 231 -13.20 0.48 -4.95
C ALA A 231 -14.37 1.20 -5.66
N GLY A 232 -15.58 0.66 -5.50
CA GLY A 232 -16.78 1.26 -6.03
C GLY A 232 -17.18 2.55 -5.31
N GLY A 233 -17.88 3.43 -6.02
CA GLY A 233 -18.52 4.62 -5.45
C GLY A 233 -17.55 5.56 -4.73
N ARG A 234 -18.01 6.14 -3.60
CA ARG A 234 -17.27 7.14 -2.83
C ARG A 234 -16.07 6.59 -2.05
N SER A 235 -15.75 5.30 -2.16
CA SER A 235 -14.56 4.71 -1.52
C SER A 235 -13.39 4.51 -2.47
N GLY A 236 -13.57 4.76 -3.79
CA GLY A 236 -12.48 4.63 -4.77
C GLY A 236 -12.28 5.87 -5.65
N TRP A 237 -11.47 5.71 -6.70
CA TRP A 237 -11.03 6.78 -7.60
C TRP A 237 -11.97 6.97 -8.80
N TYR A 238 -13.22 7.34 -8.56
CA TYR A 238 -14.16 7.59 -9.66
C TYR A 238 -13.75 8.82 -10.49
N ASP A 239 -14.18 8.87 -11.75
CA ASP A 239 -13.68 9.83 -12.75
C ASP A 239 -13.86 11.29 -12.31
N ASP A 240 -15.04 11.67 -11.80
CA ASP A 240 -15.30 13.05 -11.35
C ASP A 240 -14.38 13.45 -10.19
N PHE A 241 -14.17 12.56 -9.22
CA PHE A 241 -13.25 12.79 -8.11
C PHE A 241 -11.82 13.05 -8.59
N LEU A 242 -11.35 12.27 -9.58
CA LEU A 242 -10.02 12.45 -10.16
C LEU A 242 -9.91 13.76 -10.95
N ARG A 243 -10.94 14.13 -11.73
CA ARG A 243 -10.96 15.37 -12.52
C ARG A 243 -10.93 16.62 -11.65
N GLU A 244 -11.64 16.59 -10.51
CA GLU A 244 -11.64 17.70 -9.55
C GLU A 244 -10.26 18.00 -8.96
N ARG A 245 -9.42 16.96 -8.80
CA ARG A 245 -8.15 17.02 -8.07
C ARG A 245 -6.92 17.07 -8.96
N ILE A 246 -7.00 16.51 -10.16
CA ILE A 246 -5.87 16.39 -11.07
C ILE A 246 -6.11 17.25 -12.30
N ARG A 247 -5.56 18.48 -12.26
CA ARG A 247 -5.67 19.43 -13.36
C ARG A 247 -4.81 19.05 -14.58
N ASP A 248 -3.69 18.36 -14.35
CA ASP A 248 -2.81 17.93 -15.43
C ASP A 248 -3.40 16.73 -16.19
N GLN A 249 -3.67 16.90 -17.48
CA GLN A 249 -4.36 15.89 -18.30
C GLN A 249 -3.55 14.59 -18.43
N LYS A 250 -2.21 14.70 -18.49
CA LYS A 250 -1.32 13.52 -18.57
C LYS A 250 -1.42 12.71 -17.28
N ARG A 251 -1.30 13.36 -16.12
CA ARG A 251 -1.41 12.74 -14.79
C ARG A 251 -2.80 12.21 -14.52
N TYR A 252 -3.85 12.91 -14.95
CA TYR A 252 -5.23 12.40 -14.89
C TYR A 252 -5.35 11.09 -15.66
N THR A 253 -4.82 11.05 -16.89
CA THR A 253 -4.86 9.85 -17.72
C THR A 253 -4.09 8.69 -17.09
N GLN A 254 -2.90 8.95 -16.55
CA GLN A 254 -2.11 7.95 -15.81
C GLN A 254 -2.88 7.41 -14.59
N THR A 255 -3.44 8.30 -13.77
CA THR A 255 -4.17 7.93 -12.55
C THR A 255 -5.47 7.16 -12.86
N ARG A 256 -6.18 7.56 -13.92
CA ARG A 256 -7.34 6.81 -14.43
C ARG A 256 -6.92 5.41 -14.90
N ASN A 257 -5.75 5.28 -15.53
CA ASN A 257 -5.24 3.97 -15.94
C ASN A 257 -4.90 3.09 -14.74
N VAL A 258 -4.41 3.63 -13.62
CA VAL A 258 -4.23 2.87 -12.36
C VAL A 258 -5.54 2.22 -11.91
N ARG A 259 -6.63 2.98 -11.88
CA ARG A 259 -7.95 2.43 -11.57
C ARG A 259 -8.36 1.33 -12.57
N ARG A 260 -8.14 1.54 -13.87
CA ARG A 260 -8.47 0.52 -14.90
C ARG A 260 -7.65 -0.76 -14.71
N MET A 261 -6.35 -0.64 -14.42
CA MET A 261 -5.45 -1.78 -14.16
C MET A 261 -5.92 -2.59 -12.96
N LEU A 262 -6.15 -1.95 -11.81
CA LEU A 262 -6.68 -2.63 -10.62
C LEU A 262 -8.11 -3.15 -10.83
N GLY A 263 -8.88 -2.54 -11.72
CA GLY A 263 -10.21 -3.03 -12.12
C GLY A 263 -10.19 -4.17 -13.14
N THR A 264 -9.03 -4.66 -13.57
CA THR A 264 -8.91 -5.68 -14.61
C THR A 264 -8.97 -7.07 -14.00
N GLU A 265 -9.94 -7.87 -14.44
CA GLU A 265 -10.05 -9.29 -14.11
C GLU A 265 -9.15 -10.09 -15.06
N ALA A 266 -8.44 -11.08 -14.54
CA ALA A 266 -7.75 -12.10 -15.31
C ALA A 266 -8.57 -13.39 -15.26
N ASP A 267 -8.85 -13.96 -16.43
CA ASP A 267 -9.59 -15.21 -16.52
C ASP A 267 -8.82 -16.37 -15.89
N CYS A 268 -7.52 -16.41 -16.16
CA CYS A 268 -6.59 -17.30 -15.50
C CYS A 268 -5.24 -16.59 -15.30
N LEU A 269 -4.66 -16.76 -14.12
CA LEU A 269 -3.31 -16.35 -13.77
C LEU A 269 -2.53 -17.60 -13.39
N LEU A 270 -1.39 -17.82 -14.05
CA LEU A 270 -0.40 -18.81 -13.64
C LEU A 270 0.84 -18.08 -13.11
N LEU A 271 1.27 -18.45 -11.90
CA LEU A 271 2.50 -17.94 -11.30
C LEU A 271 3.54 -19.06 -11.26
N THR A 272 4.59 -18.93 -12.05
CA THR A 272 5.77 -19.80 -11.95
C THR A 272 6.80 -19.17 -11.01
N GLU A 273 7.96 -19.81 -10.83
CA GLU A 273 9.09 -19.23 -10.12
C GLU A 273 9.52 -17.89 -10.73
N HIS A 274 9.57 -17.79 -12.06
CA HIS A 274 10.09 -16.61 -12.75
C HIS A 274 9.02 -15.81 -13.51
N HIS A 275 7.81 -16.34 -13.70
CA HIS A 275 6.83 -15.73 -14.61
C HIS A 275 5.47 -15.45 -13.97
N VAL A 276 4.89 -14.31 -14.34
CA VAL A 276 3.47 -13.97 -14.24
C VAL A 276 2.84 -14.20 -15.61
N VAL A 277 2.00 -15.22 -15.72
CA VAL A 277 1.31 -15.55 -16.98
C VAL A 277 -0.16 -15.19 -16.85
N LEU A 278 -0.58 -14.13 -17.55
CA LEU A 278 -1.98 -13.75 -17.65
C LEU A 278 -2.60 -14.39 -18.88
N VAL A 279 -3.76 -15.00 -18.68
CA VAL A 279 -4.49 -15.69 -19.73
C VAL A 279 -5.89 -15.13 -19.82
N GLU A 280 -6.28 -14.68 -21.00
CA GLU A 280 -7.63 -14.25 -21.32
C GLU A 280 -8.32 -15.33 -22.16
N CYS A 281 -9.51 -15.77 -21.78
CA CYS A 281 -10.24 -16.81 -22.49
C CYS A 281 -11.49 -16.25 -23.15
N LYS A 282 -11.65 -16.49 -24.45
CA LYS A 282 -12.86 -16.17 -25.21
C LYS A 282 -13.45 -17.44 -25.78
N TYR A 283 -14.66 -17.78 -25.33
CA TYR A 283 -15.44 -18.89 -25.87
C TYR A 283 -16.37 -18.45 -26.99
N MET A 284 -16.98 -17.27 -26.85
CA MET A 284 -17.81 -16.65 -27.90
C MET A 284 -17.48 -15.17 -28.00
N GLY A 285 -17.55 -14.65 -29.22
CA GLY A 285 -17.30 -13.24 -29.49
C GLY A 285 -15.83 -12.87 -29.62
N GLN A 286 -15.61 -11.59 -29.87
CA GLN A 286 -14.29 -11.06 -30.19
C GLN A 286 -13.58 -10.53 -28.95
N VAL A 287 -12.25 -10.66 -28.91
CA VAL A 287 -11.42 -9.98 -27.90
C VAL A 287 -11.52 -8.48 -28.17
N SER A 288 -12.01 -7.70 -27.21
CA SER A 288 -11.98 -6.25 -27.36
C SER A 288 -10.52 -5.78 -27.25
N ALA A 289 -10.09 -4.90 -28.16
CA ALA A 289 -8.77 -4.26 -28.07
C ALA A 289 -8.58 -3.60 -26.70
N GLU A 290 -9.66 -3.06 -26.14
CA GLU A 290 -9.66 -2.46 -24.81
C GLU A 290 -9.31 -3.44 -23.70
N GLN A 291 -9.85 -4.66 -23.71
CA GLN A 291 -9.54 -5.67 -22.70
C GLN A 291 -8.07 -6.11 -22.81
N TYR A 292 -7.58 -6.30 -24.04
CA TYR A 292 -6.17 -6.61 -24.27
C TYR A 292 -5.25 -5.48 -23.74
N GLU A 293 -5.55 -4.22 -24.07
CA GLU A 293 -4.81 -3.07 -23.56
C GLU A 293 -4.80 -3.02 -22.03
N ARG A 294 -5.92 -3.35 -21.38
CA ARG A 294 -6.00 -3.43 -19.91
C ARG A 294 -5.07 -4.50 -19.34
N GLN A 295 -5.05 -5.70 -19.93
CA GLN A 295 -4.12 -6.76 -19.52
C GLN A 295 -2.66 -6.34 -19.74
N GLN A 296 -2.35 -5.68 -20.86
CA GLN A 296 -1.02 -5.15 -21.15
C GLN A 296 -0.59 -4.01 -20.23
N MET A 297 -1.54 -3.25 -19.67
CA MET A 297 -1.23 -2.28 -18.62
C MET A 297 -0.99 -2.97 -17.26
N MET A 298 -1.89 -3.89 -16.86
CA MET A 298 -1.83 -4.55 -15.55
C MET A 298 -0.65 -5.52 -15.42
N GLY A 299 -0.40 -6.35 -16.43
CA GLY A 299 0.56 -7.45 -16.41
C GLY A 299 1.99 -7.03 -16.03
N PRO A 300 2.59 -6.04 -16.72
CA PRO A 300 3.93 -5.57 -16.37
C PRO A 300 4.02 -4.96 -14.96
N VAL A 301 2.95 -4.33 -14.47
CA VAL A 301 2.91 -3.79 -13.10
C VAL A 301 2.88 -4.92 -12.08
N LEU A 302 2.04 -5.93 -12.32
CA LEU A 302 1.95 -7.12 -11.47
C LEU A 302 3.28 -7.90 -11.45
N ALA A 303 3.92 -8.05 -12.61
CA ALA A 303 5.21 -8.72 -12.75
C ALA A 303 6.32 -7.99 -11.99
N ARG A 304 6.41 -6.65 -12.11
CA ARG A 304 7.31 -5.85 -11.27
C ARG A 304 7.01 -5.96 -9.77
N ARG A 305 5.73 -5.99 -9.39
CA ARG A 305 5.32 -6.17 -7.99
C ARG A 305 5.78 -7.52 -7.44
N LEU A 306 5.80 -8.56 -8.26
CA LEU A 306 6.16 -9.93 -7.87
C LEU A 306 7.61 -10.30 -8.18
N ASP A 307 8.40 -9.36 -8.71
CA ASP A 307 9.78 -9.59 -9.19
C ASP A 307 9.88 -10.78 -10.17
N LYS A 308 9.03 -10.73 -11.21
CA LYS A 308 8.88 -11.78 -12.22
C LYS A 308 8.82 -11.16 -13.62
N ASP A 309 9.03 -12.00 -14.63
CA ASP A 309 8.75 -11.67 -16.02
C ASP A 309 7.27 -11.77 -16.35
N TYR A 310 6.81 -10.98 -17.31
CA TYR A 310 5.41 -10.95 -17.74
C TYR A 310 5.22 -11.73 -19.04
N HIS A 311 4.25 -12.64 -19.05
CA HIS A 311 3.78 -13.32 -20.25
C HIS A 311 2.27 -13.19 -20.41
N PHE A 312 1.80 -13.04 -21.65
CA PHE A 312 0.38 -12.96 -21.97
C PHE A 312 -0.02 -14.04 -22.97
N GLY A 313 -1.04 -14.80 -22.61
CA GLY A 313 -1.60 -15.86 -23.44
C GLY A 313 -3.10 -15.74 -23.60
N MET A 314 -3.65 -16.51 -24.53
CA MET A 314 -5.09 -16.55 -24.75
C MET A 314 -5.63 -17.96 -24.93
N VAL A 315 -6.91 -18.15 -24.59
CA VAL A 315 -7.67 -19.34 -25.02
C VAL A 315 -8.82 -18.89 -25.91
N VAL A 316 -8.93 -19.44 -27.12
CA VAL A 316 -9.90 -18.98 -28.13
C VAL A 316 -10.62 -20.16 -28.79
N GLU A 317 -11.81 -19.92 -29.35
CA GLU A 317 -12.61 -20.96 -30.02
C GLU A 317 -12.03 -21.37 -31.38
N THR A 318 -11.68 -20.37 -32.20
CA THR A 318 -11.19 -20.57 -33.56
C THR A 318 -9.84 -19.86 -33.74
N PRO A 319 -8.99 -20.33 -34.69
CA PRO A 319 -7.79 -19.59 -35.09
C PRO A 319 -8.15 -18.15 -35.43
N ARG A 320 -7.32 -17.21 -34.96
CA ARG A 320 -7.66 -15.78 -34.98
C ARG A 320 -8.05 -15.26 -36.36
N ASP A 321 -9.12 -14.47 -36.37
CA ASP A 321 -9.52 -13.63 -37.50
C ASP A 321 -8.42 -12.58 -37.78
N VAL A 322 -8.04 -12.45 -39.05
CA VAL A 322 -7.00 -11.54 -39.56
C VAL A 322 -7.23 -10.08 -39.14
N ARG A 323 -8.48 -9.69 -38.83
CA ARG A 323 -8.84 -8.36 -38.31
C ARG A 323 -8.19 -8.02 -36.95
N TYR A 324 -7.73 -9.01 -36.18
CA TYR A 324 -7.02 -8.85 -34.91
C TYR A 324 -5.53 -9.16 -35.00
N ALA A 325 -4.95 -9.18 -36.19
CA ALA A 325 -3.50 -9.36 -36.41
C ALA A 325 -2.61 -8.33 -35.67
N ARG A 326 -3.20 -7.27 -35.10
CA ARG A 326 -2.49 -6.28 -34.27
C ARG A 326 -2.12 -6.79 -32.87
N ILE A 327 -2.80 -7.82 -32.38
CA ILE A 327 -2.44 -8.48 -31.14
C ILE A 327 -1.51 -9.62 -31.53
N ASP A 328 -0.25 -9.60 -31.10
CA ASP A 328 0.66 -10.75 -31.29
C ASP A 328 0.80 -11.45 -29.93
N ALA A 329 -0.15 -12.33 -29.64
CA ALA A 329 -0.13 -13.11 -28.40
C ALA A 329 -0.34 -14.59 -28.70
N PRO A 330 0.48 -15.48 -28.13
CA PRO A 330 0.27 -16.92 -28.18
C PRO A 330 -1.13 -17.31 -27.71
N TYR A 331 -1.69 -18.35 -28.31
CA TYR A 331 -3.02 -18.82 -27.97
C TYR A 331 -3.16 -20.34 -28.03
N VAL A 332 -4.13 -20.84 -27.29
CA VAL A 332 -4.58 -22.24 -27.28
C VAL A 332 -6.03 -22.29 -27.74
N LEU A 333 -6.38 -23.28 -28.56
CA LEU A 333 -7.76 -23.51 -28.96
C LEU A 333 -8.51 -24.30 -27.89
N TRP A 334 -9.78 -23.98 -27.65
CA TRP A 334 -10.64 -24.79 -26.78
C TRP A 334 -10.67 -26.26 -27.21
N SER A 335 -10.69 -26.54 -28.51
CA SER A 335 -10.65 -27.90 -29.05
C SER A 335 -9.35 -28.65 -28.73
N GLN A 336 -8.22 -27.94 -28.60
CA GLN A 336 -6.94 -28.55 -28.18
C GLN A 336 -6.98 -28.94 -26.70
N ILE A 337 -7.59 -28.11 -25.85
CA ILE A 337 -7.79 -28.42 -24.42
C ILE A 337 -8.69 -29.66 -24.28
N GLU A 338 -9.79 -29.72 -25.03
CA GLU A 338 -10.69 -30.88 -25.03
C GLU A 338 -10.00 -32.16 -25.51
N ALA A 339 -9.20 -32.09 -26.57
CA ALA A 339 -8.43 -33.22 -27.09
C ALA A 339 -7.43 -33.72 -26.04
N TRP A 340 -6.65 -32.80 -25.44
CA TRP A 340 -5.70 -33.14 -24.38
C TRP A 340 -6.39 -33.84 -23.21
N GLN A 341 -7.56 -33.35 -22.78
CA GLN A 341 -8.32 -33.98 -21.70
C GLN A 341 -8.77 -35.40 -22.07
N LYS A 342 -9.31 -35.61 -23.27
CA LYS A 342 -9.73 -36.95 -23.72
C LYS A 342 -8.58 -37.96 -23.72
N GLU A 343 -7.39 -37.53 -24.12
CA GLU A 343 -6.20 -38.38 -24.19
C GLU A 343 -5.60 -38.71 -22.82
N ASN A 344 -5.79 -37.85 -21.81
CA ASN A 344 -5.15 -37.96 -20.50
C ASN A 344 -6.13 -38.27 -19.35
N VAL A 345 -7.35 -38.74 -19.65
CA VAL A 345 -8.38 -39.13 -18.65
C VAL A 345 -8.34 -40.63 -18.31
N LEU A 346 -7.56 -41.43 -19.04
CA LEU A 346 -7.16 -42.79 -18.68
C LEU A 346 -5.91 -42.78 -17.81
#